data_AF-A0A917QUY5-F1
#
_entry.id   AF-A0A917QUY5-F1
#
_cell.length_a   1.000
_cell.length_b   1.000
_cell.length_c   1.000
_cell.angle_alpha   90.00
_cell.angle_beta   90.00
_cell.angle_gamma   90.00
#
_symmetry.space_group_name_H-M   'P 1'
#
loop_
_entity.id
_entity.type
_entity.pdbx_description
1 polymer ?
#
loop_
_entity_poly.entity_id
_entity_poly.type
_entity_poly.pdbx_seq_one_letter_code
_entity_poly.pdbx_strand_id
1 'polypeptide(L)'
;MIEQQGRFLTADHTKHYGFLARADRWKLSWLPEIALPIEQAEAGLRIAEMAAYWGPWLLFTDKTEAHMVRRVVEQHAQVLGMDALDAYLRCLASDTSRGRDD
;
A
#
# COMPACT_ATOMS: atom_id res chain seq x y z
N MET A 1 -8.59 0.26 -8.22
CA MET A 1 -8.08 -0.68 -9.26
C MET A 1 -6.58 -0.47 -9.36
N ILE A 2 -5.78 -1.51 -9.62
CA ILE A 2 -4.33 -1.31 -9.82
C ILE A 2 -4.06 -1.32 -11.32
N GLU A 3 -3.40 -0.28 -11.79
CA GLU A 3 -3.02 -0.12 -13.18
C GLU A 3 -1.51 -0.02 -13.32
N GLN A 4 -0.96 -0.64 -14.36
CA GLN A 4 0.42 -0.45 -14.76
C GLN A 4 0.52 0.60 -15.86
N GLN A 5 1.21 1.70 -15.58
CA GLN A 5 1.48 2.79 -16.53
C GLN A 5 2.99 2.91 -16.76
N GLY A 6 3.49 2.22 -17.79
CA GLY A 6 4.91 2.13 -18.08
C GLY A 6 5.69 1.49 -16.92
N ARG A 7 6.53 2.30 -16.24
CA ARG A 7 7.36 1.87 -15.11
C ARG A 7 6.71 2.08 -13.74
N PHE A 8 5.42 2.40 -13.70
CA PHE A 8 4.69 2.68 -12.46
C PHE A 8 3.50 1.75 -12.31
N LEU A 9 3.22 1.37 -11.06
CA LEU A 9 1.95 0.80 -10.63
C LEU A 9 1.22 1.86 -9.81
N THR A 10 -0.02 2.15 -10.15
CA THR A 10 -0.84 3.16 -9.48
C THR A 10 -2.16 2.57 -9.05
N ALA A 11 -2.80 3.18 -8.05
CA ALA A 11 -4.14 2.79 -7.64
C ALA A 11 -5.02 4.02 -7.36
N ASP A 12 -6.31 3.89 -7.61
CA ASP A 12 -7.23 5.03 -7.80
C ASP A 12 -7.35 5.95 -6.58
N HIS A 13 -7.35 5.36 -5.38
CA HIS A 13 -7.71 6.08 -4.15
C HIS A 13 -6.52 6.42 -3.27
N THR A 14 -5.29 6.22 -3.76
CA THR A 14 -4.09 6.39 -2.94
C THR A 14 -3.02 7.19 -3.66
N LYS A 15 -2.30 8.01 -2.90
CA LYS A 15 -1.11 8.73 -3.36
C LYS A 15 0.12 7.82 -3.49
N HIS A 16 0.03 6.60 -2.97
CA HIS A 16 1.10 5.61 -3.06
C HIS A 16 1.18 4.99 -4.45
N TYR A 17 2.40 4.63 -4.84
CA TYR A 17 2.67 4.02 -6.13
C TYR A 17 3.79 2.99 -6.01
N GLY A 18 3.78 2.02 -6.89
CA GLY A 18 4.91 1.16 -7.17
C GLY A 18 5.74 1.74 -8.31
N PHE A 19 7.06 1.62 -8.26
CA PHE A 19 7.92 1.94 -9.41
C PHE A 19 8.86 0.78 -9.72
N LEU A 20 9.09 0.53 -11.00
CA LEU A 20 9.97 -0.52 -11.46
C LEU A 20 11.42 -0.09 -11.23
N ALA A 21 12.07 -0.70 -10.25
CA ALA A 21 13.44 -0.38 -9.87
C ALA A 21 14.46 -1.11 -10.76
N ARG A 22 14.18 -2.37 -11.13
CA ARG A 22 15.03 -3.17 -12.02
C ARG A 22 14.24 -4.32 -12.61
N ALA A 23 14.28 -4.51 -13.94
CA ALA A 23 13.70 -5.63 -14.70
C ALA A 23 12.26 -6.03 -14.29
N ASP A 24 12.11 -6.83 -13.24
CA ASP A 24 10.88 -7.42 -12.69
C ASP A 24 10.64 -7.06 -11.20
N ARG A 25 11.46 -6.17 -10.64
CA ARG A 25 11.45 -5.77 -9.24
C ARG A 25 10.91 -4.36 -9.06
N TRP A 26 9.88 -4.27 -8.26
CA TRP A 26 9.11 -3.08 -7.94
C TRP A 26 9.44 -2.60 -6.54
N LYS A 27 9.40 -1.29 -6.33
CA LYS A 27 9.48 -0.68 -4.99
C LYS A 27 8.23 0.12 -4.74
N LEU A 28 7.72 0.07 -3.52
CA LEU A 28 6.56 0.85 -3.11
C LEU A 28 7.01 2.19 -2.53
N SER A 29 6.27 3.26 -2.78
CA SER A 29 6.62 4.59 -2.28
C SER A 29 6.57 4.69 -0.74
N TRP A 30 5.82 3.82 -0.07
CA TRP A 30 5.76 3.70 1.40
C TRP A 30 6.67 2.60 1.97
N LEU A 31 7.31 1.80 1.10
CA LEU A 31 8.27 0.75 1.46
C LEU A 31 9.45 0.73 0.46
N PRO A 32 10.19 1.84 0.31
CA PRO A 32 11.22 1.98 -0.72
C PRO A 32 12.47 1.12 -0.49
N GLU A 33 12.65 0.59 0.72
CA GLU A 33 13.78 -0.23 1.11
C GLU A 33 13.75 -1.64 0.49
N ILE A 34 12.57 -2.18 0.18
CA ILE A 34 12.42 -3.56 -0.31
C ILE A 34 12.04 -3.57 -1.80
N ALA A 35 12.72 -4.41 -2.57
CA ALA A 35 12.42 -4.67 -3.97
C ALA A 35 11.59 -5.96 -4.08
N LEU A 36 10.36 -5.83 -4.57
CA LEU A 36 9.29 -6.82 -4.55
C LEU A 36 8.99 -7.35 -5.97
N PRO A 37 8.57 -8.60 -6.14
CA PRO A 37 7.85 -9.05 -7.34
C PRO A 37 6.55 -8.24 -7.55
N ILE A 38 6.03 -8.27 -8.78
CA ILE A 38 4.83 -7.48 -9.13
C ILE A 38 3.62 -7.80 -8.23
N GLU A 39 3.32 -9.06 -7.97
CA GLU A 39 2.19 -9.48 -7.13
C GLU A 39 2.26 -8.92 -5.71
N GLN A 40 3.48 -8.86 -5.14
CA GLN A 40 3.72 -8.26 -3.83
C GLN A 40 3.56 -6.74 -3.87
N ALA A 41 4.05 -6.07 -4.91
CA ALA A 41 3.85 -4.64 -5.08
C ALA A 41 2.35 -4.31 -5.24
N GLU A 42 1.60 -5.12 -5.97
CA GLU A 42 0.15 -4.97 -6.09
C GLU A 42 -0.56 -5.16 -4.75
N ALA A 43 -0.20 -6.19 -3.99
CA ALA A 43 -0.74 -6.40 -2.64
C ALA A 43 -0.47 -5.18 -1.74
N GLY A 44 0.73 -4.61 -1.79
CA GLY A 44 1.05 -3.40 -1.04
C GLY A 44 0.27 -2.16 -1.49
N LEU A 45 -0.04 -2.02 -2.78
CA LEU A 45 -0.93 -0.96 -3.26
C LEU A 45 -2.38 -1.17 -2.83
N ARG A 46 -2.85 -2.41 -2.69
CA ARG A 46 -4.19 -2.67 -2.11
C ARG A 46 -4.27 -2.25 -0.65
N ILE A 47 -3.25 -2.53 0.15
CA ILE A 47 -3.17 -2.04 1.53
C ILE A 47 -3.20 -0.50 1.53
N ALA A 48 -2.46 0.13 0.63
CA ALA A 48 -2.43 1.58 0.50
C ALA A 48 -3.77 2.20 0.06
N GLU A 49 -4.54 1.55 -0.82
CA GLU A 49 -5.93 1.96 -1.15
C GLU A 49 -6.83 1.89 0.09
N MET A 50 -6.75 0.79 0.86
CA MET A 50 -7.55 0.62 2.07
C MET A 50 -7.17 1.65 3.13
N ALA A 51 -5.88 1.90 3.33
CA ALA A 51 -5.37 2.90 4.25
C ALA A 51 -5.81 4.31 3.87
N ALA A 52 -5.81 4.65 2.59
CA ALA A 52 -6.26 5.95 2.11
C ALA A 52 -7.77 6.14 2.28
N TYR A 53 -8.57 5.09 2.04
CA TYR A 53 -10.03 5.17 2.16
C TYR A 53 -10.51 5.15 3.61
N TRP A 54 -10.01 4.23 4.43
CA TRP A 54 -10.46 4.05 5.81
C TRP A 54 -9.69 4.90 6.82
N GLY A 55 -8.47 5.31 6.48
CA GLY A 55 -7.62 6.11 7.36
C GLY A 55 -7.30 5.41 8.69
N PRO A 56 -6.94 6.20 9.72
CA PRO A 56 -6.71 5.67 11.07
C PRO A 56 -7.94 5.05 11.71
N TRP A 57 -9.14 5.41 11.25
CA TRP A 57 -10.40 4.93 11.83
C TRP A 57 -10.58 3.42 11.72
N LEU A 58 -9.99 2.77 10.70
CA LEU A 58 -9.96 1.31 10.60
C LEU A 58 -9.39 0.64 11.84
N LEU A 59 -8.51 1.29 12.61
CA LEU A 59 -7.85 0.68 13.77
C LEU A 59 -8.70 0.72 15.05
N PHE A 60 -9.70 1.60 15.12
CA PHE A 60 -10.39 1.91 16.38
C PHE A 60 -11.89 1.61 16.36
N THR A 61 -12.44 1.25 15.21
CA THR A 61 -13.88 0.96 15.09
C THR A 61 -14.22 -0.53 15.23
N ASP A 62 -15.35 -0.84 15.86
CA ASP A 62 -15.84 -2.22 16.03
C ASP A 62 -16.93 -2.61 15.01
N LYS A 63 -17.07 -1.84 13.93
CA LYS A 63 -18.04 -2.17 12.89
C LYS A 63 -17.63 -3.42 12.13
N THR A 64 -18.62 -4.25 11.78
CA THR A 64 -18.41 -5.50 11.02
C THR A 64 -17.63 -5.28 9.73
N GLU A 65 -17.86 -4.19 9.02
CA GLU A 65 -17.14 -3.85 7.80
C GLU A 65 -15.65 -3.63 8.04
N ALA A 66 -15.28 -3.01 9.17
CA ALA A 66 -13.88 -2.82 9.53
C ALA A 66 -13.19 -4.14 9.87
N HIS A 67 -13.88 -5.09 10.50
CA HIS A 67 -13.33 -6.44 10.71
C HIS A 67 -13.03 -7.15 9.38
N MET A 68 -13.94 -7.05 8.41
CA MET A 68 -13.71 -7.62 7.08
C MET A 68 -12.51 -6.96 6.41
N VAL A 69 -12.43 -5.63 6.41
CA VAL A 69 -11.30 -4.91 5.78
C VAL A 69 -9.98 -5.24 6.47
N ARG A 70 -9.93 -5.34 7.80
CA ARG A 70 -8.73 -5.79 8.54
C ARG A 70 -8.28 -7.18 8.08
N ARG A 71 -9.20 -8.12 7.86
CA ARG A 71 -8.85 -9.46 7.32
C ARG A 71 -8.26 -9.39 5.90
N VAL A 72 -8.76 -8.50 5.06
CA VAL A 72 -8.18 -8.30 3.72
C VAL A 72 -6.79 -7.66 3.81
N VAL A 73 -6.59 -6.69 4.73
CA VAL A 73 -5.26 -6.13 5.00
C VAL A 73 -4.30 -7.21 5.49
N GLU A 74 -4.72 -8.07 6.41
CA GLU A 74 -3.93 -9.22 6.89
C GLU A 74 -3.50 -10.14 5.73
N GLN A 75 -4.42 -10.47 4.82
CA GLN A 75 -4.12 -11.31 3.67
C GLN A 75 -3.05 -10.69 2.76
N HIS A 76 -3.17 -9.39 2.45
CA HIS A 76 -2.18 -8.71 1.62
C HIS A 76 -0.84 -8.51 2.35
N ALA A 77 -0.87 -8.25 3.65
CA ALA A 77 0.35 -8.14 4.45
C ALA A 77 1.09 -9.49 4.52
N GLN A 78 0.36 -10.60 4.59
CA GLN A 78 0.95 -11.93 4.51
C GLN A 78 1.65 -12.17 3.16
N VAL A 79 1.06 -11.72 2.04
CA VAL A 79 1.71 -11.79 0.71
C VAL A 79 3.03 -11.01 0.70
N LEU A 80 3.10 -9.89 1.41
CA LEU A 80 4.31 -9.09 1.60
C LEU A 80 5.30 -9.69 2.61
N GLY A 81 4.91 -10.70 3.38
CA GLY A 81 5.70 -11.21 4.50
C GLY A 81 5.82 -10.20 5.65
N MET A 82 4.83 -9.31 5.81
CA MET A 82 4.80 -8.26 6.82
C MET A 82 3.68 -8.48 7.85
N ASP A 83 3.85 -7.88 9.02
CA ASP A 83 2.74 -7.71 9.95
C ASP A 83 1.69 -6.74 9.38
N ALA A 84 0.42 -7.06 9.59
CA ALA A 84 -0.70 -6.30 9.04
C ALA A 84 -0.79 -4.88 9.61
N LEU A 85 -0.55 -4.73 10.91
CA LEU A 85 -0.58 -3.43 11.57
C LEU A 85 0.60 -2.57 11.12
N ASP A 86 1.81 -3.14 11.06
CA ASP A 86 3.01 -2.42 10.56
C ASP A 86 2.81 -1.94 9.12
N ALA A 87 2.40 -2.83 8.21
CA ALA A 87 2.14 -2.46 6.81
C ALA A 87 1.10 -1.34 6.69
N TYR A 88 0.01 -1.42 7.46
CA TYR A 88 -1.04 -0.41 7.44
C TYR A 88 -0.58 0.94 8.01
N LEU A 89 0.13 0.92 9.14
CA LEU A 89 0.68 2.13 9.77
C LEU A 89 1.70 2.82 8.87
N ARG A 90 2.54 2.07 8.15
CA ARG A 90 3.47 2.63 7.16
C ARG A 90 2.74 3.35 6.04
N CYS A 91 1.65 2.79 5.51
CA CYS A 91 0.81 3.49 4.53
C CYS A 91 0.20 4.77 5.09
N LEU A 92 -0.28 4.77 6.34
CA LEU A 92 -0.85 5.97 6.97
C LEU A 92 0.20 7.06 7.26
N ALA A 93 1.37 6.65 7.73
CA ALA A 93 2.44 7.55 8.15
C ALA A 93 3.26 8.10 6.99
N SER A 94 3.28 7.40 5.85
CA SER A 94 4.08 7.78 4.70
C SER A 94 3.52 9.05 4.04
N ASP A 95 4.19 10.15 4.33
CA ASP A 95 3.94 11.39 3.62
C ASP A 95 4.54 11.28 2.22
N THR A 96 3.71 11.10 1.19
CA THR A 96 4.19 11.28 -0.18
C THR A 96 4.38 12.77 -0.42
N SER A 97 5.53 13.29 -0.02
CA SER A 97 6.03 14.54 -0.55
C SER A 97 6.24 14.35 -2.06
N ARG A 98 5.20 14.62 -2.87
CA ARG A 98 5.46 15.33 -4.12
C ARG A 98 5.99 16.69 -3.68
N GLY A 99 7.17 17.04 -4.17
CA GLY A 99 7.85 18.29 -3.87
C GLY A 99 6.86 19.44 -3.79
N ARG A 100 6.86 20.10 -2.63
CA ARG A 100 6.58 21.52 -2.54
C ARG A 100 7.94 22.20 -2.40
N ASP A 101 8.74 22.05 -3.44
CA ASP A 101 9.82 22.96 -3.77
C ASP A 101 9.44 23.50 -5.16
N ASP A 102 9.27 24.82 -5.20
CA ASP A 102 8.95 25.74 -6.32
C ASP A 102 7.47 25.95 -6.71
#